data_AF-A0A5B0S5T7-F1
#
_entry.id   AF-A0A5B0S5T7-F1
#
_cell.length_a   1.000
_cell.length_b   1.000
_cell.length_c   1.000
_cell.angle_alpha   90.00
_cell.angle_beta   90.00
_cell.angle_gamma   90.00
#
_symmetry.space_group_name_H-M   'P 1'
#
loop_
_entity.id
_entity.type
_entity.pdbx_description
1 polymer ?
#
loop_
_entity_poly.entity_id
_entity_poly.type
_entity_poly.pdbx_seq_one_letter_code
_entity_poly.pdbx_strand_id
1 'polypeptide(L)'
;MRPFGSPNKKNPPALTDENSDDEEEADDPEEQIQLMTHDTSDTENEDEVEEVELQSGDAALAAELIDNDEIELEVDDISNLSDEEDNDRYTSQSCKESLAKFHAIARKLNKSPNSKALFAELCGDHECSRPHNIPRDVRTRWNSTLAQLSSILRCSAAIFEWQRDKRHGLSRIYHINQEDLDLASDLVEVLQPFYEITLQVSTRGAARISDIVVFIDQITGHLSSAILEKRENTPRLYGMPAVQVFS
;
A
#
# COMPACT_ATOMS: atom_id res chain seq x y z
N MET A 1 27.98 -32.43 41.26
CA MET A 1 29.19 -33.09 41.81
C MET A 1 29.40 -34.45 41.13
N ARG A 2 30.31 -34.51 40.15
CA ARG A 2 31.16 -35.63 39.69
C ARG A 2 31.90 -35.16 38.41
N PRO A 3 33.09 -35.70 38.11
CA PRO A 3 34.27 -34.85 37.96
C PRO A 3 34.91 -34.85 36.56
N PHE A 4 35.78 -33.86 36.38
CA PHE A 4 36.76 -33.73 35.31
C PHE A 4 37.64 -34.98 35.13
N GLY A 5 37.96 -35.29 33.88
CA GLY A 5 39.11 -36.09 33.47
C GLY A 5 39.77 -35.45 32.24
N SER A 6 41.04 -35.06 32.38
CA SER A 6 41.94 -34.62 31.30
C SER A 6 43.11 -35.62 31.22
N PRO A 7 44.09 -35.45 30.31
CA PRO A 7 44.06 -35.63 28.86
C PRO A 7 45.09 -36.69 28.42
N ASN A 8 45.14 -37.09 27.14
CA ASN A 8 46.38 -37.66 26.59
C ASN A 8 46.70 -37.22 25.14
N LYS A 9 47.94 -36.73 25.02
CA LYS A 9 48.75 -36.25 23.88
C LYS A 9 48.88 -37.29 22.75
N LYS A 10 49.31 -37.05 21.51
CA LYS A 10 49.66 -35.92 20.61
C LYS A 10 50.04 -36.57 19.26
N ASN A 11 49.66 -35.99 18.11
CA ASN A 11 50.58 -35.51 17.04
C ASN A 11 49.79 -34.95 15.82
N PRO A 12 50.17 -33.78 15.26
CA PRO A 12 49.61 -33.15 14.04
C PRO A 12 50.59 -33.31 12.84
N PRO A 13 50.48 -32.62 11.67
CA PRO A 13 49.43 -31.69 11.19
C PRO A 13 48.92 -31.98 9.75
N ALA A 14 47.73 -31.50 9.42
CA ALA A 14 47.41 -31.04 8.07
C ALA A 14 46.37 -29.91 8.19
N LEU A 15 46.73 -28.76 7.63
CA LEU A 15 45.96 -27.52 7.63
C LEU A 15 44.82 -27.63 6.62
N THR A 16 43.58 -27.46 7.08
CA THR A 16 42.50 -26.83 6.31
C THR A 16 41.68 -26.01 7.29
N ASP A 17 41.82 -24.70 7.10
CA ASP A 17 41.07 -23.64 7.73
C ASP A 17 39.69 -23.62 7.06
N GLU A 18 38.66 -24.09 7.75
CA GLU A 18 37.28 -23.82 7.38
C GLU A 18 36.63 -23.11 8.56
N ASN A 19 36.76 -21.79 8.52
CA ASN A 19 35.86 -20.87 9.19
C ASN A 19 34.44 -21.18 8.66
N SER A 20 33.64 -21.86 9.46
CA SER A 20 32.19 -21.89 9.28
C SER A 20 31.66 -20.57 9.84
N ASP A 21 31.73 -19.52 9.03
CA ASP A 21 30.93 -18.33 9.26
C ASP A 21 29.48 -18.73 8.97
N ASP A 22 28.72 -19.01 10.04
CA ASP A 22 27.25 -18.95 10.01
C ASP A 22 26.89 -17.49 9.70
N GLU A 23 26.82 -17.15 8.42
CA GLU A 23 26.09 -15.99 7.97
C GLU A 23 24.61 -16.29 8.25
N GLU A 24 24.12 -15.83 9.40
CA GLU A 24 22.69 -15.67 9.61
C GLU A 24 22.20 -14.74 8.48
N GLU A 25 21.56 -15.32 7.46
CA GLU A 25 20.79 -14.54 6.49
C GLU A 25 19.85 -13.64 7.29
N ALA A 26 20.04 -12.33 7.15
CA ALA A 26 19.12 -11.37 7.71
C ALA A 26 17.79 -11.57 6.99
N ASP A 27 16.83 -12.24 7.65
CA ASP A 27 15.44 -12.32 7.22
C ASP A 27 15.00 -10.92 6.79
N ASP A 28 14.62 -10.77 5.52
CA ASP A 28 14.10 -9.52 4.98
C ASP A 28 12.91 -9.08 5.86
N PRO A 29 12.98 -7.92 6.53
CA PRO A 29 11.90 -7.48 7.40
C PRO A 29 10.58 -7.28 6.62
N GLU A 30 10.65 -7.11 5.29
CA GLU A 30 9.49 -7.05 4.41
C GLU A 30 8.82 -8.43 4.23
N GLU A 31 9.59 -9.52 4.29
CA GLU A 31 9.08 -10.90 4.31
C GLU A 31 8.48 -11.28 5.67
N GLN A 32 9.00 -10.76 6.79
CA GLN A 32 8.40 -11.00 8.12
C GLN A 32 7.02 -10.35 8.28
N ILE A 33 6.79 -9.21 7.62
CA ILE A 33 5.46 -8.59 7.51
C ILE A 33 4.51 -9.47 6.68
N GLN A 34 5.05 -10.18 5.67
CA GLN A 34 4.28 -11.16 4.88
C GLN A 34 4.07 -12.49 5.62
N LEU A 35 5.01 -12.95 6.47
CA LEU A 35 4.97 -14.29 7.08
C LEU A 35 3.75 -14.52 8.00
N MET A 36 3.12 -13.46 8.53
CA MET A 36 1.84 -13.55 9.24
C MET A 36 0.63 -13.89 8.33
N THR A 37 0.83 -14.16 7.04
CA THR A 37 -0.26 -14.40 6.06
C THR A 37 -0.49 -15.86 5.67
N HIS A 38 0.35 -16.82 6.11
CA HIS A 38 0.24 -18.20 5.66
C HIS A 38 -0.12 -19.20 6.78
N ASP A 39 -1.42 -19.27 7.09
CA ASP A 39 -2.14 -20.42 7.66
C ASP A 39 -3.61 -20.22 7.19
N THR A 40 -4.25 -21.05 6.36
CA THR A 40 -4.29 -22.51 6.29
C THR A 40 -4.44 -23.01 4.85
N SER A 41 -3.70 -24.07 4.52
CA SER A 41 -3.92 -24.94 3.38
C SER A 41 -5.30 -25.60 3.42
N ASP A 42 -5.91 -25.79 2.26
CA ASP A 42 -6.24 -27.16 1.83
C ASP A 42 -6.19 -27.25 0.29
N THR A 43 -5.29 -28.11 -0.15
CA THR A 43 -5.09 -28.59 -1.52
C THR A 43 -6.19 -29.55 -1.94
N GLU A 44 -6.54 -29.50 -3.23
CA GLU A 44 -6.70 -30.64 -4.18
C GLU A 44 -7.80 -30.30 -5.21
N ASN A 45 -7.40 -30.13 -6.47
CA ASN A 45 -7.79 -31.05 -7.56
C ASN A 45 -7.22 -30.57 -8.90
N GLU A 46 -6.49 -31.49 -9.53
CA GLU A 46 -6.20 -31.52 -10.96
C GLU A 46 -7.51 -31.83 -11.71
N ASP A 47 -7.78 -31.16 -12.84
CA ASP A 47 -8.18 -31.84 -14.08
C ASP A 47 -8.45 -30.87 -15.24
N GLU A 48 -7.80 -31.22 -16.36
CA GLU A 48 -8.18 -31.14 -17.77
C GLU A 48 -8.70 -29.82 -18.39
N VAL A 49 -7.88 -29.32 -19.33
CA VAL A 49 -8.19 -28.26 -20.29
C VAL A 49 -9.15 -28.76 -21.38
N GLU A 50 -10.38 -28.24 -21.39
CA GLU A 50 -11.21 -28.21 -22.60
C GLU A 50 -11.30 -26.77 -23.16
N GLU A 51 -10.87 -26.62 -24.42
CA GLU A 51 -11.11 -25.43 -25.23
C GLU A 51 -12.63 -25.21 -25.40
N VAL A 52 -13.14 -24.09 -24.89
CA VAL A 52 -14.49 -23.61 -25.20
C VAL A 52 -14.42 -22.26 -25.90
N GLU A 53 -14.88 -22.22 -27.16
CA GLU A 53 -15.12 -21.01 -27.94
C GLU A 53 -16.13 -20.10 -27.22
N LEU A 54 -15.67 -18.99 -26.64
CA LEU A 54 -16.56 -18.04 -25.97
C LEU A 54 -17.16 -17.05 -26.97
N GLN A 55 -18.42 -17.30 -27.30
CA GLN A 55 -19.32 -16.38 -27.98
C GLN A 55 -19.60 -15.12 -27.13
N SER A 56 -19.94 -14.05 -27.84
CA SER A 56 -20.03 -12.62 -27.45
C SER A 56 -21.04 -12.24 -26.32
N GLY A 57 -21.32 -13.11 -25.36
CA GLY A 57 -22.33 -12.89 -24.31
C GLY A 57 -21.80 -12.57 -22.90
N ASP A 58 -20.50 -12.75 -22.64
CA ASP A 58 -20.00 -12.93 -21.26
C ASP A 58 -19.56 -11.64 -20.54
N ALA A 59 -19.65 -10.48 -21.20
CA ALA A 59 -19.31 -9.20 -20.58
C ALA A 59 -20.31 -8.76 -19.48
N ALA A 60 -21.50 -9.36 -19.44
CA ALA A 60 -22.53 -9.05 -18.44
C ALA A 60 -22.35 -9.85 -17.15
N LEU A 61 -21.82 -11.09 -17.20
CA LEU A 61 -21.66 -11.96 -16.04
C LEU A 61 -20.38 -11.65 -15.24
N ALA A 62 -19.36 -11.08 -15.90
CA ALA A 62 -18.17 -10.57 -15.21
C ALA A 62 -18.46 -9.37 -14.26
N ALA A 63 -19.62 -8.71 -14.43
CA ALA A 63 -20.07 -7.64 -13.55
C ALA A 63 -20.80 -8.16 -12.30
N GLU A 64 -21.18 -9.44 -12.26
CA GLU A 64 -21.98 -10.04 -11.17
C GLU A 64 -21.12 -10.76 -10.11
N LEU A 65 -19.82 -11.00 -10.40
CA LEU A 65 -18.83 -11.48 -9.42
C LEU A 65 -18.20 -10.33 -8.62
N ILE A 66 -19.02 -9.35 -8.23
CA ILE A 66 -18.63 -8.35 -7.23
C ILE A 66 -18.77 -9.04 -5.88
N ASP A 67 -17.71 -9.77 -5.52
CA ASP A 67 -17.53 -10.29 -4.17
C ASP A 67 -17.36 -9.07 -3.24
N ASN A 68 -18.48 -8.63 -2.67
CA ASN A 68 -18.61 -7.51 -1.75
C ASN A 68 -18.37 -7.96 -0.30
N ASP A 69 -17.92 -9.19 -0.07
CA ASP A 69 -17.66 -9.76 1.26
C ASP A 69 -16.30 -9.31 1.83
N GLU A 70 -15.93 -8.05 1.61
CA GLU A 70 -14.79 -7.39 2.23
C GLU A 70 -15.32 -6.48 3.35
N ILE A 71 -15.16 -6.94 4.62
CA ILE A 71 -15.55 -6.24 5.87
C ILE A 71 -15.68 -4.72 5.66
N GLU A 72 -16.93 -4.25 5.56
CA GLU A 72 -17.22 -2.84 5.43
C GLU A 72 -16.99 -2.16 6.78
N LEU A 73 -15.87 -1.42 6.93
CA LEU A 73 -15.82 -0.31 7.88
C LEU A 73 -16.95 0.64 7.52
N GLU A 74 -17.97 0.71 8.37
CA GLU A 74 -19.18 1.46 8.13
C GLU A 74 -18.83 2.96 8.15
N VAL A 75 -19.41 3.71 7.20
CA VAL A 75 -19.22 5.17 7.09
C VAL A 75 -19.62 5.88 8.37
N ASP A 76 -20.54 5.28 9.12
CA ASP A 76 -21.08 5.80 10.37
C ASP A 76 -20.03 5.88 11.51
N ASP A 77 -18.93 5.13 11.42
CA ASP A 77 -17.84 5.18 12.41
C ASP A 77 -16.96 6.44 12.27
N ILE A 78 -16.95 7.08 11.08
CA ILE A 78 -16.08 8.21 10.75
C ILE A 78 -16.87 9.51 10.53
N SER A 79 -18.17 9.41 10.23
CA SER A 79 -19.04 10.56 9.89
C SER A 79 -19.11 11.64 10.97
N ASN A 80 -18.88 11.29 12.24
CA ASN A 80 -18.86 12.25 13.36
C ASN A 80 -17.48 12.87 13.64
N LEU A 81 -16.45 12.53 12.87
CA LEU A 81 -15.07 13.01 13.09
C LEU A 81 -14.65 14.14 12.15
N SER A 82 -15.48 14.49 11.16
CA SER A 82 -15.09 15.44 10.11
C SER A 82 -16.09 16.59 9.98
N ASP A 83 -15.59 17.82 10.11
CA ASP A 83 -16.29 19.09 9.88
C ASP A 83 -16.06 19.58 8.45
N GLU A 84 -16.19 18.69 7.46
CA GLU A 84 -15.86 18.98 6.05
C GLU A 84 -16.71 20.14 5.50
N GLU A 85 -16.04 21.10 4.87
CA GLU A 85 -16.67 22.23 4.16
C GLU A 85 -16.61 22.03 2.64
N ASP A 86 -17.50 22.69 1.90
CA ASP A 86 -17.55 22.64 0.41
C ASP A 86 -16.23 23.06 -0.27
N ASN A 87 -15.34 23.75 0.46
CA ASN A 87 -14.06 24.24 -0.03
C ASN A 87 -12.86 23.40 0.45
N ASP A 88 -13.11 22.30 1.15
CA ASP A 88 -12.03 21.39 1.53
C ASP A 88 -11.45 20.69 0.31
N ARG A 89 -10.12 20.60 0.27
CA ARG A 89 -9.39 19.92 -0.81
C ARG A 89 -9.87 18.47 -0.99
N TYR A 90 -10.22 17.82 0.11
CA TYR A 90 -10.68 16.44 0.13
C TYR A 90 -11.88 16.30 1.06
N THR A 91 -12.91 15.64 0.55
CA THR A 91 -14.06 15.15 1.32
C THR A 91 -13.97 13.64 1.49
N SER A 92 -14.64 13.11 2.51
CA SER A 92 -14.79 11.67 2.75
C SER A 92 -15.30 10.94 1.51
N GLN A 93 -16.19 11.57 0.74
CA GLN A 93 -16.69 11.01 -0.51
C GLN A 93 -15.61 10.97 -1.59
N SER A 94 -14.88 12.08 -1.81
CA SER A 94 -13.79 12.13 -2.80
C SER A 94 -12.68 11.12 -2.49
N CYS A 95 -12.34 10.95 -1.20
CA CYS A 95 -11.36 9.98 -0.75
C CYS A 95 -11.79 8.55 -1.07
N LYS A 96 -13.04 8.19 -0.74
CA LYS A 96 -13.60 6.86 -1.03
C LYS A 96 -13.61 6.56 -2.52
N GLU A 97 -14.02 7.53 -3.34
CA GLU A 97 -14.03 7.38 -4.79
C GLU A 97 -12.62 7.17 -5.36
N SER A 98 -11.64 7.96 -4.90
CA SER A 98 -10.25 7.84 -5.33
C SER A 98 -9.66 6.48 -4.96
N LEU A 99 -9.85 6.04 -3.71
CA LEU A 99 -9.39 4.73 -3.24
C LEU A 99 -10.05 3.58 -4.02
N ALA A 100 -11.34 3.69 -4.34
CA ALA A 100 -12.01 2.69 -5.17
C ALA A 100 -11.43 2.61 -6.59
N LYS A 101 -11.02 3.73 -7.18
CA LYS A 101 -10.31 3.74 -8.48
C LYS A 101 -8.95 3.04 -8.37
N PHE A 102 -8.19 3.30 -7.30
CA PHE A 102 -6.90 2.65 -7.05
C PHE A 102 -7.04 1.13 -6.90
N HIS A 103 -8.05 0.69 -6.16
CA HIS A 103 -8.42 -0.73 -6.05
C HIS A 103 -8.76 -1.33 -7.40
N ALA A 104 -9.53 -0.62 -8.24
CA ALA A 104 -9.89 -1.09 -9.56
C ALA A 104 -8.67 -1.28 -10.47
N ILE A 105 -7.69 -0.36 -10.41
CA ILE A 105 -6.40 -0.48 -11.12
C ILE A 105 -5.67 -1.75 -10.66
N ALA A 106 -5.43 -1.89 -9.36
CA ALA A 106 -4.71 -3.04 -8.79
C ALA A 106 -5.42 -4.36 -9.14
N ARG A 107 -6.75 -4.42 -9.02
CA ARG A 107 -7.55 -5.60 -9.34
C ARG A 107 -7.45 -5.98 -10.81
N LYS A 108 -7.56 -5.01 -11.72
CA LYS A 108 -7.49 -5.26 -13.17
C LYS A 108 -6.11 -5.80 -13.57
N LEU A 109 -5.04 -5.20 -13.09
CA LEU A 109 -3.67 -5.61 -13.38
C LEU A 109 -3.33 -6.97 -12.77
N ASN A 110 -3.86 -7.30 -11.59
CA ASN A 110 -3.63 -8.61 -10.98
C ASN A 110 -4.43 -9.74 -11.63
N LYS A 111 -5.66 -9.47 -12.10
CA LYS A 111 -6.54 -10.50 -12.70
C LYS A 111 -6.32 -10.71 -14.20
N SER A 112 -5.73 -9.77 -14.93
CA SER A 112 -5.59 -9.84 -16.39
C SER A 112 -4.13 -9.82 -16.83
N PRO A 113 -3.55 -10.98 -17.19
CA PRO A 113 -2.16 -11.07 -17.67
C PRO A 113 -1.87 -10.17 -18.87
N ASN A 114 -2.81 -10.09 -19.84
CA ASN A 114 -2.66 -9.23 -21.01
C ASN A 114 -2.64 -7.73 -20.64
N SER A 115 -3.48 -7.33 -19.68
CA SER A 115 -3.48 -5.97 -19.17
C SER A 115 -2.20 -5.63 -18.42
N LYS A 116 -1.70 -6.58 -17.62
CA LYS A 116 -0.43 -6.46 -16.89
C LYS A 116 0.77 -6.36 -17.84
N ALA A 117 0.79 -7.16 -18.90
CA ALA A 117 1.84 -7.11 -19.92
C ALA A 117 1.89 -5.75 -20.61
N LEU A 118 0.74 -5.26 -21.10
CA LEU A 118 0.65 -3.92 -21.71
C LEU A 118 1.07 -2.83 -20.72
N PHE A 119 0.62 -2.91 -19.47
CA PHE A 119 1.01 -1.95 -18.44
C PHE A 119 2.53 -1.96 -18.18
N ALA A 120 3.17 -3.12 -18.16
CA ALA A 120 4.61 -3.23 -17.97
C ALA A 120 5.41 -2.68 -19.17
N GLU A 121 4.92 -2.86 -20.40
CA GLU A 121 5.49 -2.22 -21.59
C GLU A 121 5.43 -0.70 -21.47
N LEU A 122 4.26 -0.14 -21.15
CA LEU A 122 4.08 1.29 -20.93
C LEU A 122 4.93 1.82 -19.78
N CYS A 123 5.10 1.05 -18.69
CA CYS A 123 6.02 1.43 -17.62
C CYS A 123 7.48 1.50 -18.10
N GLY A 124 7.88 0.66 -19.07
CA GLY A 124 9.17 0.74 -19.73
C GLY A 124 9.30 2.00 -20.58
N ASP A 125 8.29 2.29 -21.41
CA ASP A 125 8.27 3.44 -22.32
C ASP A 125 8.27 4.78 -21.57
N HIS A 126 7.58 4.85 -20.43
CA HIS A 126 7.55 6.02 -19.55
C HIS A 126 8.68 6.03 -18.51
N GLU A 127 9.66 5.13 -18.62
CA GLU A 127 10.83 5.02 -17.73
C GLU A 127 10.45 4.96 -16.24
N CYS A 128 9.31 4.34 -15.92
CA CYS A 128 8.82 4.20 -14.55
C CYS A 128 9.80 3.34 -13.73
N SER A 129 10.03 3.73 -12.47
CA SER A 129 10.89 2.95 -11.57
C SER A 129 10.25 1.60 -11.21
N ARG A 130 11.08 0.56 -11.10
CA ARG A 130 10.64 -0.78 -10.66
C ARG A 130 10.24 -0.77 -9.18
N PRO A 131 9.34 -1.68 -8.75
CA PRO A 131 8.71 -2.76 -9.52
C PRO A 131 7.50 -2.31 -10.35
N HIS A 132 7.34 -2.76 -11.59
CA HIS A 132 6.18 -2.42 -12.46
C HIS A 132 4.91 -3.21 -12.10
N ASN A 133 4.53 -3.12 -10.83
CA ASN A 133 3.35 -3.77 -10.26
C ASN A 133 2.64 -2.78 -9.34
N ILE A 134 1.32 -2.94 -9.23
CA ILE A 134 0.47 -2.20 -8.29
C ILE A 134 -0.16 -3.23 -7.36
N PRO A 135 0.33 -3.36 -6.11
CA PRO A 135 -0.20 -4.33 -5.18
C PRO A 135 -1.65 -3.97 -4.82
N ARG A 136 -2.47 -4.99 -4.56
CA ARG A 136 -3.76 -4.76 -3.90
C ARG A 136 -3.49 -4.50 -2.43
N ASP A 137 -4.09 -3.46 -1.91
CA ASP A 137 -4.12 -3.20 -0.48
C ASP A 137 -5.08 -4.16 0.24
N VAL A 138 -4.90 -4.22 1.54
CA VAL A 138 -5.69 -4.96 2.50
C VAL A 138 -6.28 -3.93 3.45
N ARG A 139 -7.60 -3.80 3.47
CA ARG A 139 -8.33 -2.75 4.18
C ARG A 139 -7.93 -2.56 5.65
N THR A 140 -7.51 -3.63 6.32
CA THR A 140 -7.12 -3.63 7.73
C THR A 140 -5.65 -3.25 7.99
N ARG A 141 -4.85 -2.96 6.94
CA ARG A 141 -3.40 -2.77 7.04
C ARG A 141 -2.93 -1.54 6.26
N TRP A 142 -2.64 -0.45 6.96
CA TRP A 142 -2.13 0.79 6.36
C TRP A 142 -0.87 0.59 5.51
N ASN A 143 -0.01 -0.39 5.83
CA ASN A 143 1.20 -0.69 5.06
C ASN A 143 0.88 -1.07 3.61
N SER A 144 -0.17 -1.86 3.43
CA SER A 144 -0.58 -2.31 2.10
C SER A 144 -1.22 -1.17 1.29
N THR A 145 -1.97 -0.28 1.95
CA THR A 145 -2.46 0.96 1.35
C THR A 145 -1.30 1.86 0.93
N LEU A 146 -0.31 2.08 1.79
CA LEU A 146 0.89 2.85 1.46
C LEU A 146 1.60 2.26 0.22
N ALA A 147 1.84 0.95 0.22
CA ALA A 147 2.50 0.27 -0.91
C ALA A 147 1.72 0.43 -2.23
N GLN A 148 0.39 0.35 -2.19
CA GLN A 148 -0.45 0.59 -3.36
C GLN A 148 -0.35 2.04 -3.84
N LEU A 149 -0.52 3.01 -2.94
CA LEU A 149 -0.47 4.45 -3.28
C LEU A 149 0.90 4.83 -3.86
N SER A 150 1.99 4.43 -3.21
CA SER A 150 3.36 4.68 -3.71
C SER A 150 3.57 4.05 -5.10
N SER A 151 2.98 2.88 -5.36
CA SER A 151 3.07 2.23 -6.68
C SER A 151 2.28 2.97 -7.76
N ILE A 152 1.13 3.54 -7.40
CA ILE A 152 0.31 4.35 -8.31
C ILE A 152 1.05 5.63 -8.68
N LEU A 153 1.60 6.36 -7.70
CA LEU A 153 2.39 7.56 -7.94
C LEU A 153 3.59 7.27 -8.85
N ARG A 154 4.33 6.20 -8.53
CA ARG A 154 5.54 5.77 -9.25
C ARG A 154 5.29 5.40 -10.72
N CYS A 155 4.12 4.84 -11.04
CA CYS A 155 3.75 4.44 -12.40
C CYS A 155 2.69 5.35 -13.03
N SER A 156 2.45 6.55 -12.48
CA SER A 156 1.33 7.43 -12.84
C SER A 156 1.23 7.72 -14.34
N ALA A 157 2.36 8.05 -14.99
CA ALA A 157 2.40 8.31 -16.43
C ALA A 157 1.92 7.10 -17.26
N ALA A 158 2.41 5.90 -16.95
CA ALA A 158 1.97 4.68 -17.60
C ALA A 158 0.50 4.35 -17.30
N ILE A 159 0.02 4.61 -16.08
CA ILE A 159 -1.39 4.41 -15.72
C ILE A 159 -2.30 5.32 -16.55
N PHE A 160 -1.93 6.59 -16.75
CA PHE A 160 -2.72 7.54 -17.53
C PHE A 160 -2.94 7.11 -18.97
N GLU A 161 -1.94 6.47 -19.57
CA GLU A 161 -2.04 5.92 -20.92
C GLU A 161 -2.80 4.59 -20.92
N TRP A 162 -2.38 3.65 -20.07
CA TRP A 162 -2.96 2.32 -19.95
C TRP A 162 -4.48 2.35 -19.70
N GLN A 163 -4.96 3.22 -18.80
CA GLN A 163 -6.38 3.27 -18.44
C GLN A 163 -7.28 3.64 -19.62
N ARG A 164 -6.73 4.32 -20.65
CA ARG A 164 -7.44 4.76 -21.86
C ARG A 164 -7.48 3.68 -22.94
N ASP A 165 -6.75 2.58 -22.76
CA ASP A 165 -6.79 1.48 -23.71
C ASP A 165 -8.18 0.83 -23.75
N LYS A 166 -8.69 0.60 -24.96
CA LYS A 166 -10.07 0.14 -25.18
C LYS A 166 -10.29 -1.32 -24.80
N ARG A 167 -9.24 -2.14 -24.78
CA ARG A 167 -9.35 -3.61 -24.59
C ARG A 167 -8.89 -4.02 -23.20
N HIS A 168 -7.82 -3.39 -22.71
CA HIS A 168 -7.06 -3.82 -21.55
C HIS A 168 -7.09 -2.79 -20.42
N GLY A 169 -7.51 -1.54 -20.69
CA GLY A 169 -7.67 -0.48 -19.70
C GLY A 169 -8.91 -0.62 -18.82
N LEU A 170 -9.32 0.50 -18.22
CA LEU A 170 -10.44 0.58 -17.28
C LEU A 170 -11.68 1.22 -17.90
N SER A 171 -12.84 0.94 -17.32
CA SER A 171 -14.04 1.75 -17.58
C SER A 171 -13.80 3.19 -17.15
N ARG A 172 -14.37 4.14 -17.88
CA ARG A 172 -14.16 5.58 -17.68
C ARG A 172 -14.52 6.06 -16.27
N ILE A 173 -15.46 5.37 -15.60
CA ILE A 173 -15.85 5.68 -14.21
C ILE A 173 -14.72 5.44 -13.21
N TYR A 174 -13.76 4.56 -13.55
CA TYR A 174 -12.60 4.24 -12.71
C TYR A 174 -11.33 4.94 -13.18
N HIS A 175 -11.43 5.89 -14.11
CA HIS A 175 -10.25 6.64 -14.55
C HIS A 175 -9.78 7.57 -13.44
N ILE A 176 -8.48 7.53 -13.18
CA ILE A 176 -7.84 8.45 -12.25
C ILE A 176 -7.44 9.74 -12.97
N ASN A 177 -7.48 10.85 -12.23
CA ASN A 177 -7.10 12.19 -12.64
C ASN A 177 -5.98 12.75 -11.72
N GLN A 178 -5.63 14.02 -11.89
CA GLN A 178 -4.59 14.65 -11.09
C GLN A 178 -5.00 14.82 -9.61
N GLU A 179 -6.27 15.08 -9.33
CA GLU A 179 -6.78 15.24 -7.96
C GLU A 179 -6.66 13.92 -7.18
N ASP A 180 -6.91 12.79 -7.85
CA ASP A 180 -6.69 11.45 -7.29
C ASP A 180 -5.19 11.28 -6.93
N LEU A 181 -4.27 11.67 -7.82
CA LEU A 181 -2.82 11.57 -7.54
C LEU A 181 -2.35 12.50 -6.43
N ASP A 182 -2.90 13.71 -6.38
CA ASP A 182 -2.63 14.65 -5.29
C ASP A 182 -3.04 14.03 -3.94
N LEU A 183 -4.25 13.43 -3.87
CA LEU A 183 -4.69 12.70 -2.68
C LEU A 183 -3.74 11.55 -2.35
N ALA A 184 -3.32 10.76 -3.34
CA ALA A 184 -2.39 9.65 -3.10
C ALA A 184 -1.06 10.15 -2.53
N SER A 185 -0.55 11.28 -3.02
CA SER A 185 0.67 11.91 -2.51
C SER A 185 0.51 12.35 -1.05
N ASP A 186 -0.55 13.10 -0.74
CA ASP A 186 -0.81 13.59 0.61
C ASP A 186 -1.03 12.41 1.59
N LEU A 187 -1.70 11.33 1.16
CA LEU A 187 -1.88 10.11 1.96
C LEU A 187 -0.56 9.35 2.20
N VAL A 188 0.32 9.28 1.20
CA VAL A 188 1.65 8.66 1.36
C VAL A 188 2.45 9.40 2.43
N GLU A 189 2.44 10.72 2.42
CA GLU A 189 3.13 11.55 3.42
C GLU A 189 2.59 11.31 4.84
N VAL A 190 1.27 11.20 4.99
CA VAL A 190 0.64 10.88 6.29
C VAL A 190 0.99 9.47 6.75
N LEU A 191 0.94 8.47 5.87
CA LEU A 191 1.09 7.06 6.22
C LEU A 191 2.54 6.62 6.39
N GLN A 192 3.51 7.31 5.80
CA GLN A 192 4.90 6.86 5.77
C GLN A 192 5.53 6.69 7.18
N PRO A 193 5.37 7.62 8.13
CA PRO A 193 5.90 7.42 9.49
C PRO A 193 5.29 6.21 10.21
N PHE A 194 4.03 5.87 9.93
CA PHE A 194 3.41 4.66 10.49
C PHE A 194 4.08 3.40 9.98
N TYR A 195 4.41 3.34 8.69
CA TYR A 195 5.15 2.22 8.11
C TYR A 195 6.55 2.11 8.72
N GLU A 196 7.29 3.21 8.80
CA GLU A 196 8.66 3.23 9.35
C GLU A 196 8.69 2.75 10.81
N ILE A 197 7.74 3.20 11.62
CA ILE A 197 7.59 2.75 13.01
C ILE A 197 7.18 1.28 13.06
N THR A 198 6.23 0.85 12.22
CA THR A 198 5.79 -0.55 12.15
C THR A 198 6.96 -1.47 11.80
N LEU A 199 7.84 -1.04 10.88
CA LEU A 199 9.04 -1.77 10.48
C LEU A 199 10.04 -1.87 11.64
N GLN A 200 10.29 -0.76 12.35
CA GLN A 200 11.15 -0.75 13.55
C GLN A 200 10.62 -1.67 14.64
N VAL A 201 9.31 -1.68 14.89
CA VAL A 201 8.68 -2.56 15.89
C VAL A 201 8.73 -4.03 15.48
N SER A 202 8.60 -4.32 14.19
CA SER A 202 8.59 -5.68 13.66
C SER A 202 9.99 -6.28 13.55
N THR A 203 11.03 -5.46 13.47
CA THR A 203 12.42 -5.94 13.38
C THR A 203 12.89 -6.46 14.74
N ARG A 204 13.18 -7.76 14.80
CA ARG A 204 13.51 -8.49 16.04
C ARG A 204 14.64 -7.81 16.83
N GLY A 205 14.36 -7.48 18.09
CA GLY A 205 15.35 -6.92 19.02
C GLY A 205 15.49 -5.39 19.00
N ALA A 206 14.80 -4.69 18.10
CA ALA A 206 14.88 -3.24 17.99
C ALA A 206 13.93 -2.49 18.94
N ALA A 207 12.71 -2.99 19.16
CA ALA A 207 11.71 -2.27 19.95
C ALA A 207 11.59 -2.76 21.40
N ARG A 208 11.89 -1.87 22.34
CA ARG A 208 11.54 -2.01 23.76
C ARG A 208 10.22 -1.31 24.02
N ILE A 209 9.53 -1.69 25.09
CA ILE A 209 8.31 -1.00 25.55
C ILE A 209 8.58 0.49 25.80
N SER A 210 9.80 0.85 26.20
CA SER A 210 10.21 2.26 26.36
C SER A 210 10.12 3.07 25.06
N ASP A 211 10.29 2.43 23.91
CA ASP A 211 10.37 3.08 22.61
C ASP A 211 8.96 3.40 22.07
N ILE A 212 7.94 2.68 22.56
CA ILE A 212 6.53 2.89 22.20
C ILE A 212 6.07 4.32 22.55
N VAL A 213 6.49 4.85 23.70
CA VAL A 213 6.15 6.23 24.08
C VAL A 213 6.73 7.24 23.08
N VAL A 214 7.98 7.00 22.65
CA VAL A 214 8.65 7.85 21.65
C VAL A 214 7.92 7.76 20.31
N PHE A 215 7.49 6.57 19.89
CA PHE A 215 6.72 6.38 18.67
C PHE A 215 5.36 7.09 18.72
N ILE A 216 4.66 7.05 19.86
CA ILE A 216 3.40 7.78 20.05
C ILE A 216 3.63 9.29 19.90
N ASP A 217 4.70 9.83 20.51
CA ASP A 217 5.03 11.26 20.41
C ASP A 217 5.38 11.66 18.97
N GLN A 218 6.12 10.81 18.24
CA GLN A 218 6.46 11.03 16.83
C GLN A 218 5.21 11.05 15.94
N ILE A 219 4.32 10.05 16.07
CA ILE A 219 3.07 9.98 15.31
C ILE A 219 2.18 11.19 15.64
N THR A 220 2.04 11.50 16.93
CA THR A 220 1.20 12.63 17.38
C THR A 220 1.75 13.96 16.85
N GLY A 221 3.06 14.15 16.88
CA GLY A 221 3.73 15.30 16.30
C GLY A 221 3.53 15.39 14.79
N HIS A 222 3.68 14.28 14.06
CA HIS A 222 3.48 14.21 12.61
C HIS A 222 2.05 14.61 12.21
N LEU A 223 1.05 13.99 12.83
CA LEU A 223 -0.37 14.29 12.56
C LEU A 223 -0.71 15.75 12.91
N SER A 224 -0.15 16.28 14.01
CA SER A 224 -0.37 17.68 14.38
C SER A 224 0.18 18.64 13.34
N SER A 225 1.39 18.38 12.83
CA SER A 225 2.02 19.18 11.78
C SER A 225 1.23 19.15 10.48
N ALA A 226 0.82 17.95 10.03
CA ALA A 226 0.02 17.79 8.81
C ALA A 226 -1.32 18.56 8.89
N ILE A 227 -1.95 18.58 10.07
CA ILE A 227 -3.19 19.36 10.30
C ILE A 227 -2.91 20.87 10.28
N LEU A 228 -1.80 21.32 10.87
CA LEU A 228 -1.45 22.75 10.97
C LEU A 228 -1.02 23.34 9.62
N GLU A 229 -0.17 22.65 8.87
CA GLU A 229 0.26 23.10 7.53
C GLU A 229 -0.93 23.32 6.59
N LYS A 230 -1.95 22.44 6.67
CA LYS A 230 -3.19 22.58 5.92
C LYS A 230 -3.98 23.83 6.32
N ARG A 231 -3.97 24.23 7.60
CA ARG A 231 -4.64 25.45 8.09
C ARG A 231 -3.92 26.73 7.66
N GLU A 232 -2.62 26.70 7.46
CA GLU A 232 -1.85 27.87 7.02
C GLU A 232 -1.98 28.13 5.50
N ASN A 233 -2.20 27.08 4.71
CA ASN A 233 -2.39 27.17 3.25
C ASN A 233 -3.80 27.56 2.80
N THR A 234 -4.76 27.73 3.72
CA THR A 234 -6.07 28.30 3.39
C THR A 234 -5.97 29.83 3.30
N PRO A 235 -6.38 30.47 2.19
CA PRO A 235 -6.35 31.92 2.10
C PRO A 235 -7.31 32.49 3.14
N ARG A 236 -6.74 33.14 4.17
CA ARG A 236 -7.50 33.94 5.13
C ARG A 236 -8.29 34.98 4.34
N LEU A 237 -9.61 34.81 4.26
CA LEU A 237 -10.53 35.84 3.77
C LEU A 237 -10.44 37.06 4.71
N TYR A 238 -9.46 37.92 4.48
CA TYR A 238 -9.33 39.19 5.17
C TYR A 238 -10.28 40.21 4.54
N GLY A 239 -11.31 40.57 5.32
CA GLY A 239 -11.82 41.94 5.40
C GLY A 239 -12.80 42.37 4.32
N MET A 240 -14.09 42.04 4.49
CA MET A 240 -15.14 42.93 3.98
C MET A 240 -15.15 44.20 4.84
N PRO A 241 -14.99 45.41 4.27
CA PRO A 241 -15.19 46.63 5.04
C PRO A 241 -16.67 46.76 5.38
N ALA A 242 -16.96 47.07 6.63
CA ALA A 242 -18.28 47.46 7.09
C ALA A 242 -18.79 48.62 6.21
N VAL A 243 -19.91 48.39 5.52
CA VAL A 243 -20.65 49.45 4.83
C VAL A 243 -21.10 50.43 5.91
N GLN A 244 -20.41 51.58 6.00
CA GLN A 244 -20.87 52.72 6.77
C GLN A 244 -22.16 53.23 6.11
N VAL A 245 -23.28 52.97 6.76
CA VAL A 245 -24.53 53.68 6.53
C VAL A 245 -24.32 55.11 7.07
N PHE A 246 -24.22 56.08 6.17
CA PHE A 246 -24.43 57.49 6.51
C PHE A 246 -25.57 58.04 5.64
N SER A 247 -26.64 58.40 6.35
CA SER A 247 -27.79 59.27 6.06
C SER A 247 -28.44 59.25 4.67
#